data_AF-A0A7X7JLM0-F1
#
_entry.id   AF-A0A7X7JLM0-F1
#
_cell.length_a   1.000
_cell.length_b   1.000
_cell.length_c   1.000
_cell.angle_alpha   90.00
_cell.angle_beta   90.00
_cell.angle_gamma   90.00
#
_symmetry.space_group_name_H-M   'P 1'
#
loop_
_entity.id
_entity.type
_entity.pdbx_description
1 polymer ?
#
loop_
_entity_poly.entity_id
_entity_poly.type
_entity_poly.pdbx_seq_one_letter_code
_entity_poly.pdbx_strand_id
1 'polypeptide(L)'
;MRLNVIAQAIDEAVAIATCRNENSSRERSPSQASSESKDDAEKSESQTCKRFWHGTPRELGFLLLGQAFFETRLALHVHAGQCRVEIGECDGGRAISLWQLHHGYHLPVERWRSLAGTDLESTREAAIEASRALSRGRNFCKGSLEGAVANYATGKSCQWKGAAKRVRFVRRMLSKY
;
A
#
# COMPACT_ATOMS: atom_id res chain seq x y z
N MET A 1 12.11 -6.54 13.17
CA MET A 1 11.79 -6.35 11.74
C MET A 1 12.98 -5.70 11.06
N ARG A 2 13.41 -6.25 9.92
CA ARG A 2 14.53 -5.70 9.15
C ARG A 2 13.99 -4.68 8.16
N LEU A 3 14.69 -3.56 7.95
CA LEU A 3 14.30 -2.52 6.98
C LEU A 3 14.08 -3.10 5.57
N ASN A 4 14.81 -4.16 5.22
CA ASN A 4 14.65 -4.86 3.94
C ASN A 4 13.25 -5.46 3.75
N VAL A 5 12.59 -5.93 4.82
CA VAL A 5 11.23 -6.47 4.75
C VAL A 5 10.23 -5.36 4.41
N ILE A 6 10.40 -4.18 5.02
CA ILE A 6 9.54 -3.02 4.75
C ILE A 6 9.74 -2.54 3.32
N ALA A 7 10.99 -2.42 2.87
CA ALA A 7 11.32 -1.99 1.52
C ALA A 7 10.73 -2.96 0.48
N GLN A 8 10.92 -4.27 0.66
CA GLN A 8 10.36 -5.29 -0.22
C GLN A 8 8.81 -5.24 -0.24
N ALA A 9 8.17 -5.13 0.91
CA ALA A 9 6.71 -5.01 1.00
C ALA A 9 6.18 -3.77 0.28
N ILE A 10 6.88 -2.63 0.39
CA ILE A 10 6.54 -1.40 -0.34
C ILE A 10 6.69 -1.61 -1.85
N ASP A 11 7.79 -2.21 -2.31
CA ASP A 11 8.03 -2.45 -3.73
C ASP A 11 6.96 -3.36 -4.35
N GLU A 12 6.61 -4.46 -3.65
CA GLU A 12 5.55 -5.38 -4.08
C GLU A 12 4.18 -4.68 -4.12
N ALA A 13 3.83 -3.90 -3.09
CA ALA A 13 2.57 -3.15 -3.07
C ALA A 13 2.51 -2.08 -4.19
N VAL A 14 3.62 -1.40 -4.46
CA VAL A 14 3.73 -0.42 -5.56
C VAL A 14 3.56 -1.10 -6.91
N ALA A 15 4.21 -2.26 -7.12
CA ALA A 15 4.09 -3.01 -8.37
C ALA A 15 2.64 -3.42 -8.64
N ILE A 16 1.94 -3.92 -7.63
CA ILE A 16 0.50 -4.26 -7.70
C ILE A 16 -0.35 -3.02 -7.98
N ALA A 17 -0.15 -1.94 -7.22
CA ALA A 17 -0.97 -0.72 -7.34
C ALA A 17 -0.85 -0.01 -8.69
N THR A 18 0.29 -0.17 -9.35
CA THR A 18 0.64 0.51 -10.61
C THR A 18 0.69 -0.41 -11.84
N CYS A 19 0.41 -1.71 -11.66
CA CYS A 19 0.51 -2.73 -12.71
C CYS A 19 1.88 -2.81 -13.40
N ARG A 20 2.96 -2.61 -12.62
CA ARG A 20 4.33 -2.47 -13.17
C ARG A 20 4.86 -3.75 -13.84
N ASN A 21 4.28 -4.92 -13.53
CA ASN A 21 4.79 -6.22 -13.99
C ASN A 21 3.93 -6.91 -15.08
N GLU A 22 2.78 -6.36 -15.48
CA GLU A 22 1.97 -7.00 -16.54
C GLU A 22 2.36 -6.58 -17.96
N ASN A 23 2.90 -5.36 -18.12
CA ASN A 23 3.32 -4.89 -19.43
C ASN A 23 4.70 -5.42 -19.86
N SER A 24 5.48 -6.02 -18.94
CA SER A 24 6.81 -6.59 -19.26
C SER A 24 6.74 -8.01 -19.82
N SER A 25 5.61 -8.70 -19.69
CA SER A 25 5.43 -10.09 -20.16
C SER A 25 5.02 -10.17 -21.64
N ARG A 26 4.87 -9.03 -22.34
CA ARG A 26 4.47 -8.97 -23.75
C ARG A 26 5.63 -8.98 -24.75
N GLU A 27 6.88 -9.04 -24.30
CA GLU A 27 8.05 -9.10 -25.19
C GLU A 27 8.95 -10.29 -24.87
N ARG A 28 8.48 -11.51 -25.18
CA ARG A 28 9.36 -12.60 -25.62
C ARG A 28 8.74 -13.32 -26.83
N SER A 29 9.23 -12.84 -27.96
CA SER A 29 9.38 -13.34 -29.33
C SER A 29 8.99 -14.78 -29.75
N PRO A 30 8.79 -14.96 -31.07
CA PRO A 30 8.09 -16.04 -31.71
C PRO A 30 9.01 -17.21 -32.06
N SER A 31 8.52 -18.44 -31.91
CA SER A 31 8.81 -19.60 -32.76
C SER A 31 8.47 -20.88 -32.00
N GLN A 32 7.38 -21.54 -32.38
CA GLN A 32 7.36 -22.98 -32.67
C GLN A 32 5.97 -23.38 -33.13
N ALA A 33 5.83 -23.55 -34.43
CA ALA A 33 4.78 -24.37 -35.01
C ALA A 33 5.23 -25.83 -34.92
N SER A 34 4.48 -26.66 -34.20
CA SER A 34 4.27 -28.06 -34.56
C SER A 34 3.19 -28.71 -33.68
N SER A 35 2.15 -29.18 -34.36
CA SER A 35 1.29 -30.35 -34.08
C SER A 35 0.51 -30.45 -32.75
N GLU A 36 -0.81 -30.23 -32.91
CA GLU A 36 -1.94 -31.03 -32.40
C GLU A 36 -1.93 -31.55 -30.95
N SER A 37 -2.84 -31.01 -30.14
CA SER A 37 -3.83 -31.80 -29.39
C SER A 37 -5.05 -30.93 -29.10
N LYS A 38 -6.24 -31.42 -29.48
CA LYS A 38 -7.51 -30.95 -28.91
C LYS A 38 -7.58 -31.52 -27.50
N ASP A 39 -7.73 -30.66 -26.50
CA ASP A 39 -8.66 -30.80 -25.37
C ASP A 39 -8.41 -29.67 -24.35
N ASP A 40 -9.52 -29.16 -23.83
CA ASP A 40 -9.63 -28.23 -22.70
C ASP A 40 -8.93 -26.88 -22.83
N ALA A 41 -9.62 -25.97 -23.53
CA ALA A 41 -9.45 -24.53 -23.35
C ALA A 41 -9.90 -24.13 -21.93
N GLU A 42 -9.07 -24.45 -20.94
CA GLU A 42 -9.10 -23.78 -19.65
C GLU A 42 -8.76 -22.32 -19.92
N LYS A 43 -9.83 -21.52 -19.96
CA LYS A 43 -9.81 -20.09 -20.19
C LYS A 43 -9.06 -19.48 -19.01
N SER A 44 -7.73 -19.44 -19.11
CA SER A 44 -6.88 -18.58 -18.32
C SER A 44 -7.36 -17.16 -18.60
N GLU A 45 -8.31 -16.70 -17.80
CA GLU A 45 -8.67 -15.29 -17.71
C GLU A 45 -7.37 -14.59 -17.37
N SER A 46 -6.73 -13.97 -18.37
CA SER A 46 -5.63 -13.07 -18.11
C SER A 46 -6.19 -12.03 -17.15
N GLN A 47 -5.84 -12.14 -15.89
CA GLN A 47 -6.34 -11.31 -14.82
C GLN A 47 -5.77 -9.93 -15.09
N THR A 48 -6.50 -9.11 -15.86
CA THR A 48 -6.02 -7.79 -16.25
C THR A 48 -5.79 -6.98 -14.99
N CYS A 49 -4.55 -6.58 -14.72
CA CYS A 49 -4.22 -5.79 -13.55
C CYS A 49 -5.00 -4.50 -13.62
N LYS A 50 -5.82 -4.30 -12.59
CA LYS A 50 -6.56 -3.09 -12.40
C LYS A 50 -5.71 -2.10 -11.61
N ARG A 51 -5.08 -1.18 -12.34
CA ARG A 51 -4.35 -0.06 -11.74
C ARG A 51 -5.28 0.73 -10.82
N PHE A 52 -4.89 0.92 -9.57
CA PHE A 52 -5.64 1.73 -8.62
C PHE A 52 -4.88 2.97 -8.13
N TRP A 53 -3.56 3.05 -8.36
CA TRP A 53 -2.79 4.28 -8.15
C TRP A 53 -2.45 4.97 -9.47
N HIS A 54 -2.99 6.15 -9.71
CA HIS A 54 -2.77 6.90 -10.96
C HIS A 54 -1.52 7.81 -10.97
N GLY A 55 -0.81 7.94 -9.84
CA GLY A 55 0.49 8.62 -9.78
C GLY A 55 1.65 7.74 -10.24
N THR A 56 2.88 8.21 -10.01
CA THR A 56 4.07 7.42 -10.33
C THR A 56 4.32 6.33 -9.28
N PRO A 57 4.95 5.20 -9.64
CA PRO A 57 5.39 4.18 -8.68
C PRO A 57 6.25 4.76 -7.55
N ARG A 58 7.20 5.64 -7.90
CA ARG A 58 8.11 6.31 -6.95
C ARG A 58 7.36 7.18 -5.94
N GLU A 59 6.34 7.91 -6.41
CA GLU A 59 5.50 8.74 -5.55
C GLU A 59 4.73 7.89 -4.52
N LEU A 60 4.14 6.77 -4.95
CA LEU A 60 3.46 5.85 -4.04
C LEU A 60 4.43 5.23 -3.04
N GLY A 61 5.60 4.78 -3.49
CA GLY A 61 6.62 4.20 -2.61
C GLY A 61 7.03 5.15 -1.48
N PHE A 62 7.33 6.42 -1.81
CA PHE A 62 7.66 7.41 -0.78
C PHE A 62 6.47 7.84 0.08
N LEU A 63 5.24 7.83 -0.45
CA LEU A 63 4.04 8.04 0.37
C LEU A 63 3.86 6.93 1.40
N LEU A 64 4.03 5.66 1.01
CA LEU A 64 3.94 4.52 1.93
C LEU A 64 5.03 4.59 3.00
N LEU A 65 6.27 4.87 2.62
CA LEU A 65 7.38 5.06 3.57
C LEU A 65 7.11 6.23 4.52
N GLY A 66 6.68 7.37 3.97
CA GLY A 66 6.33 8.55 4.76
C GLY A 66 5.21 8.28 5.74
N GLN A 67 4.14 7.62 5.29
CA GLN A 67 3.01 7.26 6.14
C GLN A 67 3.45 6.34 7.28
N ALA A 68 4.17 5.25 6.99
CA ALA A 68 4.70 4.36 8.01
C ALA A 68 5.60 5.08 9.04
N PHE A 69 6.47 5.98 8.57
CA PHE A 69 7.31 6.79 9.45
C PHE A 69 6.50 7.74 10.34
N PHE A 70 5.50 8.44 9.80
CA PHE A 70 4.72 9.40 10.61
C PHE A 70 3.72 8.75 11.55
N GLU A 71 3.19 7.59 11.17
CA GLU A 71 2.22 6.84 11.96
C GLU A 71 2.89 6.14 13.14
N THR A 72 4.01 5.45 12.91
CA THR A 72 4.57 4.53 13.92
C THR A 72 6.05 4.75 14.20
N ARG A 73 6.70 5.67 13.48
CA ARG A 73 8.18 5.80 13.49
C ARG A 73 8.89 4.50 13.13
N LEU A 74 8.21 3.62 12.40
CA LEU A 74 8.68 2.27 12.08
C LEU A 74 8.98 1.42 13.34
N ALA A 75 8.28 1.69 14.44
CA ALA A 75 8.47 0.99 15.70
C ALA A 75 8.04 -0.49 15.58
N LEU A 76 8.95 -1.38 15.96
CA LEU A 76 8.75 -2.82 15.81
C LEU A 76 7.56 -3.36 16.59
N HIS A 77 7.36 -2.88 17.82
CA HIS A 77 6.30 -3.37 18.70
C HIS A 77 4.91 -3.07 18.13
N VAL A 78 4.73 -1.88 17.53
CA VAL A 78 3.47 -1.51 16.87
C VAL A 78 3.18 -2.46 15.69
N HIS A 79 4.18 -2.75 14.87
CA HIS A 79 4.01 -3.67 13.75
C HIS A 79 3.72 -5.11 14.19
N ALA A 80 4.34 -5.55 15.28
CA ALA A 80 4.08 -6.84 15.92
C ALA A 80 2.69 -6.93 16.58
N GLY A 81 1.87 -5.87 16.52
CA GLY A 81 0.57 -5.81 17.20
C GLY A 81 0.67 -5.67 18.72
N GLN A 82 1.86 -5.38 19.24
CA GLN A 82 2.15 -5.18 20.66
C GLN A 82 2.03 -3.70 21.04
N CYS A 83 0.98 -3.03 20.58
CA CYS A 83 0.77 -1.62 20.86
C CYS A 83 0.39 -1.39 22.33
N ARG A 84 0.89 -0.31 22.93
CA ARG A 84 0.45 0.15 24.25
C ARG A 84 -0.85 0.94 24.11
N VAL A 85 -1.98 0.24 24.31
CA VAL A 85 -3.34 0.79 24.17
C VAL A 85 -3.60 1.88 25.21
N GLU A 86 -3.08 1.70 26.42
CA GLU A 86 -3.25 2.59 27.58
C GLU A 86 -2.68 3.99 27.37
N ILE A 87 -1.69 4.14 26.46
CA ILE A 87 -1.13 5.44 26.06
C ILE A 87 -1.48 5.81 24.60
N GLY A 88 -2.35 5.05 23.95
CA GLY A 88 -2.91 5.38 22.64
C GLY A 88 -2.04 5.08 21.41
N GLU A 89 -1.03 4.21 21.49
CA GLU A 89 -0.07 3.96 20.39
C GLU A 89 -0.68 3.37 19.11
N CYS A 90 -1.90 2.82 19.20
CA CYS A 90 -2.65 2.28 18.07
C CYS A 90 -4.08 2.82 18.01
N ASP A 91 -4.22 4.12 18.25
CA ASP A 91 -5.49 4.84 18.31
C ASP A 91 -6.50 4.13 19.25
N GLY A 92 -6.01 3.73 20.44
CA GLY A 92 -6.78 2.99 21.43
C GLY A 92 -7.11 1.54 21.04
N GLY A 93 -6.27 0.90 20.21
CA GLY A 93 -6.46 -0.47 19.74
C GLY A 93 -7.29 -0.58 18.45
N ARG A 94 -7.61 0.55 17.83
CA ARG A 94 -8.40 0.61 16.59
C ARG A 94 -7.55 0.50 15.33
N ALA A 95 -6.25 0.81 15.44
CA ALA A 95 -5.29 0.80 14.34
C ALA A 95 -4.35 -0.41 14.41
N ILE A 96 -3.85 -0.87 13.25
CA ILE A 96 -2.92 -2.02 13.16
C ILE A 96 -1.81 -1.74 12.16
N SER A 97 -0.72 -2.51 12.27
CA SER A 97 0.47 -2.47 11.40
C SER A 97 1.23 -1.14 11.42
N LEU A 98 2.33 -1.09 10.67
CA LEU A 98 3.14 0.10 10.43
C LEU A 98 2.37 1.31 9.91
N TRP A 99 1.28 1.06 9.17
CA TRP A 99 0.52 2.12 8.51
C TRP A 99 -0.70 2.59 9.31
N GLN A 100 -0.94 2.03 10.50
CA GLN A 100 -2.07 2.39 11.36
C GLN A 100 -3.40 2.34 10.61
N LEU A 101 -3.65 1.22 9.94
CA LEU A 101 -4.93 0.99 9.26
C LEU A 101 -6.01 0.77 10.32
N HIS A 102 -7.09 1.52 10.26
CA HIS A 102 -8.23 1.42 11.19
C HIS A 102 -9.28 0.41 10.72
N HIS A 103 -9.79 -0.42 11.64
CA HIS A 103 -10.97 -1.25 11.36
C HIS A 103 -12.23 -0.38 11.17
N GLY A 104 -13.16 -0.83 10.33
CA GLY A 104 -14.42 -0.14 9.97
C GLY A 104 -14.23 1.03 9.00
N TYR A 105 -13.15 1.80 9.13
CA TYR A 105 -12.84 2.89 8.21
C TYR A 105 -12.05 2.42 6.98
N HIS A 106 -10.94 1.71 7.18
CA HIS A 106 -10.12 1.23 6.07
C HIS A 106 -10.56 -0.14 5.56
N LEU A 107 -10.94 -1.02 6.49
CA LEU A 107 -11.12 -2.46 6.27
C LEU A 107 -12.16 -3.05 7.24
N PRO A 108 -12.89 -4.11 6.85
CA PRO A 108 -13.62 -4.97 7.79
C PRO A 108 -12.69 -5.54 8.87
N VAL A 109 -13.23 -5.83 10.06
CA VAL A 109 -12.44 -6.26 11.23
C VAL A 109 -11.67 -7.55 10.95
N GLU A 110 -12.26 -8.49 10.22
CA GLU A 110 -11.69 -9.80 9.90
C GLU A 110 -10.42 -9.63 9.07
N ARG A 111 -10.50 -8.82 8.01
CA ARG A 111 -9.35 -8.49 7.16
C ARG A 111 -8.32 -7.64 7.91
N TRP A 112 -8.77 -6.70 8.75
CA TRP A 112 -7.90 -5.87 9.55
C TRP A 112 -7.03 -6.70 10.51
N ARG A 113 -7.61 -7.70 11.20
CA ARG A 113 -6.87 -8.58 12.11
C ARG A 113 -5.76 -9.38 11.42
N SER A 114 -5.94 -9.75 10.15
CA SER A 114 -4.93 -10.50 9.40
C SER A 114 -3.71 -9.67 9.01
N LEU A 115 -3.68 -8.36 9.30
CA LEU A 115 -2.56 -7.48 8.95
C LEU A 115 -1.52 -7.33 10.06
N ALA A 116 -1.75 -7.91 11.24
CA ALA A 116 -0.73 -7.97 12.28
C ALA A 116 0.37 -8.98 11.90
N GLY A 117 1.61 -8.65 12.21
CA GLY A 117 2.75 -9.53 11.95
C GLY A 117 3.98 -8.75 11.52
N THR A 118 5.16 -9.37 11.62
CA THR A 118 6.43 -8.74 11.24
C THR A 118 7.16 -9.47 10.11
N ASP A 119 6.54 -10.54 9.60
CA ASP A 119 6.96 -11.25 8.40
C ASP A 119 6.61 -10.45 7.13
N LEU A 120 7.17 -10.91 6.01
CA LEU A 120 6.99 -10.26 4.72
C LEU A 120 5.53 -10.26 4.27
N GLU A 121 4.79 -11.34 4.50
CA GLU A 121 3.42 -11.48 4.03
C GLU A 121 2.49 -10.47 4.72
N SER A 122 2.46 -10.43 6.05
CA SER A 122 1.66 -9.46 6.80
C SER A 122 2.07 -8.02 6.47
N THR A 123 3.38 -7.75 6.31
CA THR A 123 3.88 -6.42 5.95
C THR A 123 3.44 -6.02 4.54
N ARG A 124 3.48 -6.95 3.58
CA ARG A 124 3.04 -6.75 2.20
C ARG A 124 1.56 -6.48 2.12
N GLU A 125 0.74 -7.31 2.76
CA GLU A 125 -0.71 -7.14 2.76
C GLU A 125 -1.09 -5.77 3.37
N ALA A 126 -0.45 -5.38 4.48
CA ALA A 126 -0.66 -4.06 5.07
C ALA A 126 -0.23 -2.92 4.12
N ALA A 127 0.88 -3.05 3.40
CA ALA A 127 1.32 -2.07 2.40
C ALA A 127 0.35 -1.96 1.22
N ILE A 128 -0.24 -3.07 0.77
CA ILE A 128 -1.27 -3.10 -0.27
C ILE A 128 -2.52 -2.37 0.21
N GLU A 129 -3.01 -2.65 1.41
CA GLU A 129 -4.20 -1.98 1.94
C GLU A 129 -3.96 -0.48 2.19
N ALA A 130 -2.75 -0.10 2.63
CA ALA A 130 -2.34 1.30 2.73
C ALA A 130 -2.31 1.98 1.36
N SER A 131 -1.83 1.29 0.32
CA SER A 131 -1.85 1.78 -1.06
C SER A 131 -3.27 2.01 -1.57
N ARG A 132 -4.19 1.09 -1.27
CA ARG A 132 -5.61 1.23 -1.61
C ARG A 132 -6.25 2.40 -0.87
N ALA A 133 -5.96 2.57 0.41
CA ALA A 133 -6.47 3.70 1.20
C ALA A 133 -5.98 5.05 0.65
N LEU A 134 -4.69 5.19 0.37
CA LEU A 134 -4.12 6.39 -0.27
C LEU A 134 -4.74 6.65 -1.65
N SER A 135 -4.93 5.60 -2.45
CA SER A 135 -5.54 5.69 -3.77
C SER A 135 -6.99 6.17 -3.70
N ARG A 136 -7.80 5.59 -2.81
CA ARG A 136 -9.18 6.02 -2.55
C ARG A 136 -9.21 7.49 -2.11
N GLY A 137 -8.37 7.87 -1.16
CA GLY A 137 -8.27 9.24 -0.68
C GLY A 137 -7.88 10.22 -1.79
N ARG A 138 -6.90 9.85 -2.63
CA ARG A 138 -6.48 10.67 -3.78
C ARG A 138 -7.62 10.87 -4.77
N ASN A 139 -8.32 9.80 -5.13
CA ASN A 139 -9.43 9.85 -6.08
C ASN A 139 -10.58 10.69 -5.54
N PHE A 140 -10.96 10.48 -4.27
CA PHE A 140 -11.96 11.29 -3.57
C PHE A 140 -11.57 12.78 -3.54
N CYS A 141 -10.28 13.07 -3.35
CA CYS A 141 -9.75 14.44 -3.27
C CYS A 141 -9.19 14.97 -4.59
N LYS A 142 -9.81 14.60 -5.72
CA LYS A 142 -9.54 15.17 -7.05
C LYS A 142 -8.06 15.12 -7.46
N GLY A 143 -7.35 14.05 -7.09
CA GLY A 143 -5.96 13.83 -7.47
C GLY A 143 -4.91 14.42 -6.51
N SER A 144 -5.31 15.15 -5.46
CA SER A 144 -4.39 15.82 -4.53
C SER A 144 -3.64 14.84 -3.61
N LEU A 145 -2.31 15.00 -3.50
CA LEU A 145 -1.52 14.25 -2.52
C LEU A 145 -1.83 14.63 -1.08
N GLU A 146 -2.02 15.93 -0.81
CA GLU A 146 -2.41 16.39 0.52
C GLU A 146 -3.81 15.89 0.85
N GLY A 147 -4.70 15.86 -0.14
CA GLY A 147 -6.02 15.25 -0.02
C GLY A 147 -5.94 13.75 0.26
N ALA A 148 -5.06 13.01 -0.42
CA ALA A 148 -4.84 11.59 -0.18
C ALA A 148 -4.41 11.31 1.27
N VAL A 149 -3.41 12.06 1.76
CA VAL A 149 -2.91 11.93 3.14
C VAL A 149 -3.96 12.40 4.16
N ALA A 150 -4.69 13.48 3.87
CA ALA A 150 -5.74 13.99 4.76
C ALA A 150 -6.91 13.02 4.88
N ASN A 151 -7.33 12.43 3.74
CA ASN A 151 -8.39 11.44 3.75
C ASN A 151 -7.93 10.19 4.48
N TYR A 152 -6.73 9.69 4.23
CA TYR A 152 -6.14 8.57 4.97
C TYR A 152 -6.20 8.79 6.49
N ALA A 153 -5.86 10.00 6.95
CA ALA A 153 -5.83 10.30 8.38
C ALA A 153 -7.22 10.48 9.02
N THR A 154 -8.21 10.97 8.26
CA THR A 154 -9.51 11.41 8.84
C THR A 154 -10.70 10.58 8.41
N GLY A 155 -10.57 9.86 7.31
CA GLY A 155 -11.60 9.09 6.63
C GLY A 155 -12.73 9.79 5.93
N LYS A 156 -12.81 11.10 6.03
CA LYS A 156 -13.94 11.87 5.51
C LYS A 156 -13.57 13.21 4.89
N SER A 157 -12.34 13.68 5.11
CA SER A 157 -11.94 15.03 4.71
C SER A 157 -10.75 15.02 3.77
N CYS A 158 -10.74 15.95 2.81
CA CYS A 158 -9.55 16.28 2.00
C CYS A 158 -8.65 17.29 2.69
N GLN A 159 -8.98 17.70 3.92
CA GLN A 159 -8.25 18.67 4.71
C GLN A 159 -7.89 18.09 6.07
N TRP A 160 -6.60 18.14 6.39
CA TRP A 160 -6.06 17.79 7.69
C TRP A 160 -4.76 18.56 7.90
N LYS A 161 -4.60 19.22 9.06
CA LYS A 161 -3.46 20.11 9.36
C LYS A 161 -2.10 19.42 9.16
N GLY A 162 -2.03 18.11 9.42
CA GLY A 162 -0.79 17.33 9.26
C GLY A 162 -0.41 16.98 7.82
N ALA A 163 -1.34 17.06 6.87
CA ALA A 163 -1.13 16.54 5.50
C ALA A 163 0.01 17.27 4.78
N ALA A 164 0.01 18.61 4.82
CA ALA A 164 1.04 19.43 4.17
C ALA A 164 2.45 19.15 4.72
N LYS A 165 2.58 18.82 6.01
CA LYS A 165 3.88 18.43 6.61
C LYS A 165 4.36 17.09 6.04
N ARG A 166 3.47 16.10 5.98
CA ARG A 166 3.81 14.75 5.47
C ARG A 166 4.12 14.78 3.98
N VAL A 167 3.34 15.50 3.17
CA VAL A 167 3.61 15.65 1.74
C VAL A 167 4.92 16.39 1.48
N ARG A 168 5.28 17.42 2.27
CA ARG A 168 6.60 18.06 2.15
C ARG A 168 7.75 17.09 2.42
N PHE A 169 7.61 16.20 3.41
CA PHE A 169 8.61 15.16 3.66
C PHE A 169 8.76 14.25 2.44
N VAL A 170 7.65 13.77 1.87
CA VAL A 170 7.64 12.92 0.67
C VAL A 170 8.27 13.62 -0.53
N ARG A 171 7.92 14.89 -0.79
CA ARG A 171 8.51 15.69 -1.88
C ARG A 171 10.02 15.85 -1.73
N ARG A 172 10.51 16.04 -0.50
CA ARG A 172 11.95 16.11 -0.21
C ARG A 172 12.66 14.79 -0.49
N MET A 173 12.02 13.66 -0.19
CA MET A 173 12.58 12.34 -0.52
C MET A 173 12.63 12.15 -2.04
N LEU A 174 11.54 12.46 -2.75
CA LEU A 174 11.44 12.38 -4.20
C LEU A 174 12.46 13.24 -4.96
N SER A 175 12.87 14.38 -4.40
CA SER A 175 13.86 15.26 -5.02
C SER A 175 15.30 14.79 -4.78
N LYS A 176 15.53 13.98 -3.75
CA LYS A 176 16.87 13.59 -3.30
C LYS A 176 17.28 12.21 -3.81
N TYR A 177 16.33 11.29 -3.85
CA TYR A 177 16.51 9.87 -4.18
C TYR A 177 15.64 9.51 -5.35
#